data_AF-A0A7T3RCW1-F1
#
_entry.id   AF-A0A7T3RCW1-F1
#
_cell.length_a   1.000
_cell.length_b   1.000
_cell.length_c   1.000
_cell.angle_alpha   90.00
_cell.angle_beta   90.00
_cell.angle_gamma   90.00
#
_symmetry.space_group_name_H-M   'P 1'
#
loop_
_entity.id
_entity.type
_entity.pdbx_description
1 polymer ?
#
loop_
_entity_poly.entity_id
_entity_poly.type
_entity_poly.pdbx_seq_one_letter_code
_entity_poly.pdbx_strand_id
1 'polypeptide(L)'
;MKTQLILSISVAAAVSLLASCSSTKVQPDTYDNSETVTIFKIDSASATASNEGSYSEEKLNSARSFSDKLLNKNKYDKKEEMTCFLTPTLGKPFARKGAFIHKNGTDLAGFFILYDTSFYAFYLAKNERASLVNAVSRYIRDFDEKNLDSKLKKSERAYGQSAAYEEFGIAEPMMTNFSKPTVYFGYKFLKGSPYFCIQVAPAENLAVNTKSDGAVKQSIGQRYFFTKAQAQALAAFLSEENISRYYGSGLETDLNDIQADSY
;
A
#
# COMPACT_ATOMS: atom_id res chain seq x y z
N MET A 1 8.51 -46.21 61.83
CA MET A 1 7.25 -45.66 61.29
C MET A 1 7.67 -44.58 60.28
N LYS A 2 7.71 -44.74 58.95
CA LYS A 2 6.67 -45.19 57.98
C LYS A 2 5.31 -44.60 58.40
N THR A 3 4.69 -43.69 57.66
CA THR A 3 4.13 -43.94 56.32
C THR A 3 3.88 -42.62 55.56
N GLN A 4 4.06 -42.65 54.24
CA GLN A 4 3.56 -41.63 53.29
C GLN A 4 2.03 -41.57 53.30
N LEU A 5 1.45 -40.42 52.93
CA LEU A 5 0.18 -40.41 52.20
C LEU A 5 0.17 -39.31 51.13
N ILE A 6 0.02 -39.76 49.90
CA ILE A 6 -0.28 -39.01 48.68
C ILE A 6 -1.80 -38.80 48.64
N LEU A 7 -2.27 -37.60 48.26
CA LEU A 7 -3.53 -37.27 47.55
C LEU A 7 -3.65 -35.72 47.54
N SER A 8 -4.12 -34.98 46.54
CA SER A 8 -4.78 -35.29 45.27
C SER A 8 -4.77 -34.02 44.41
N ILE A 9 -4.81 -34.21 43.09
CA ILE A 9 -4.99 -33.21 42.04
C ILE A 9 -6.38 -32.54 42.18
N SER A 10 -6.45 -31.22 41.96
CA SER A 10 -7.67 -30.55 41.49
C SER A 10 -7.31 -29.34 40.63
N VAL A 11 -7.67 -29.46 39.35
CA VAL A 11 -7.66 -28.42 38.33
C VAL A 11 -8.74 -27.40 38.69
N ALA A 12 -8.39 -26.11 38.74
CA ALA A 12 -9.35 -25.03 38.60
C ALA A 12 -8.76 -23.97 37.67
N ALA A 13 -9.21 -24.02 36.42
CA ALA A 13 -9.04 -22.93 35.47
C ALA A 13 -9.81 -21.71 35.99
N ALA A 14 -9.12 -20.59 36.14
CA ALA A 14 -9.74 -19.28 36.22
C ALA A 14 -9.11 -18.41 35.12
N VAL A 15 -9.76 -18.43 33.97
CA VAL A 15 -9.62 -17.41 32.93
C VAL A 15 -10.03 -16.09 33.58
N SER A 16 -9.09 -15.16 33.69
CA SER A 16 -9.38 -13.75 33.94
C SER A 16 -8.63 -12.95 32.88
N LEU A 17 -9.35 -12.72 31.78
CA LEU A 17 -9.11 -11.66 30.83
C LEU A 17 -8.98 -10.34 31.60
N LEU A 18 -7.76 -9.87 31.79
CA LEU A 18 -7.51 -8.44 31.93
C LEU A 18 -6.89 -7.97 30.62
N ALA A 19 -7.79 -7.42 29.79
CA ALA A 19 -7.46 -6.53 28.70
C ALA A 19 -6.62 -5.39 29.25
N SER A 20 -5.30 -5.52 29.15
CA SER A 20 -4.42 -4.37 29.23
C SER A 20 -4.25 -3.85 27.81
N CYS A 21 -5.12 -2.91 27.43
CA CYS A 21 -4.86 -2.01 26.32
C CYS A 21 -3.71 -1.08 26.75
N SER A 22 -2.48 -1.59 26.74
CA SER A 22 -1.31 -0.74 26.78
C SER A 22 -1.19 -0.06 25.42
N SER A 23 -1.64 1.19 25.36
CA SER A 23 -1.29 2.11 24.28
C SER A 23 0.22 2.32 24.32
N THR A 24 0.97 1.48 23.61
CA THR A 24 2.40 1.69 23.44
C THR A 24 2.56 2.94 22.60
N LYS A 25 2.94 4.06 23.25
CA LYS A 25 3.52 5.20 22.54
C LYS A 25 4.78 4.67 21.86
N VAL A 26 4.70 4.39 20.57
CA VAL A 26 5.88 4.09 19.75
C VAL A 26 6.73 5.35 19.80
N GLN A 27 7.93 5.25 20.39
CA GLN A 27 8.91 6.31 20.28
C GLN A 27 9.22 6.48 18.78
N PRO A 28 9.10 7.68 18.20
CA PRO A 28 9.49 7.88 16.82
C PRO A 28 11.00 7.62 16.70
N ASP A 29 11.38 6.67 15.86
CA ASP A 29 12.79 6.44 15.52
C ASP A 29 13.41 7.76 15.05
N THR A 30 14.61 8.07 15.53
CA THR A 30 15.26 9.35 15.24
C THR A 30 15.77 9.33 13.80
N TYR A 31 14.97 9.89 12.89
CA TYR A 31 15.38 10.26 11.55
C TYR A 31 15.63 11.78 11.53
N ASP A 32 16.67 12.24 10.86
CA ASP A 32 17.06 13.67 10.76
C ASP A 32 15.96 14.61 10.20
N ASN A 33 14.87 14.04 9.67
CA ASN A 33 13.71 14.76 9.13
C ASN A 33 12.42 14.13 9.70
N SER A 34 12.13 14.42 10.97
CA SER A 34 10.94 13.92 11.68
C SER A 34 9.70 14.76 11.37
N GLU A 35 9.18 14.68 10.14
CA GLU A 35 7.79 15.09 9.89
C GLU A 35 6.85 14.07 10.55
N THR A 36 5.84 14.58 11.23
CA THR A 36 4.90 13.80 12.06
C THR A 36 4.08 12.87 11.15
N VAL A 37 4.19 11.56 11.37
CA VAL A 37 3.42 10.54 10.65
C VAL A 37 2.15 10.26 11.43
N THR A 38 0.99 10.48 10.82
CA THR A 38 -0.30 10.04 11.36
C THR A 38 -0.35 8.52 11.30
N ILE A 39 -0.42 7.87 12.46
CA ILE A 39 -0.55 6.41 12.58
C ILE A 39 -2.04 6.06 12.68
N PHE A 40 -2.49 5.13 11.84
CA PHE A 40 -3.86 4.59 11.81
C PHE A 40 -4.29 3.99 13.17
N LYS A 41 -5.57 4.19 13.51
CA LYS A 41 -6.30 3.33 14.47
C LYS A 41 -6.91 2.14 13.71
N ILE A 42 -6.68 0.94 14.24
CA ILE A 42 -7.14 -0.35 13.72
C ILE A 42 -8.47 -0.68 14.40
N ASP A 43 -9.56 -0.81 13.63
CA ASP A 43 -10.80 -1.44 14.10
C ASP A 43 -11.09 -2.63 13.18
N SER A 44 -11.21 -3.83 13.74
CA SER A 44 -11.27 -5.07 12.97
C SER A 44 -12.65 -5.41 12.45
N ALA A 45 -12.74 -5.76 11.16
CA ALA A 45 -13.90 -6.41 10.57
C ALA A 45 -13.45 -7.29 9.39
N SER A 46 -13.97 -8.52 9.36
CA SER A 46 -13.62 -9.57 8.41
C SER A 46 -14.47 -9.47 7.14
N ALA A 47 -13.85 -9.65 5.96
CA ALA A 47 -14.57 -9.82 4.71
C ALA A 47 -13.85 -10.81 3.76
N THR A 48 -14.67 -11.55 3.01
CA THR A 48 -14.33 -12.74 2.22
C THR A 48 -13.74 -12.40 0.85
N ALA A 49 -12.86 -13.28 0.36
CA ALA A 49 -12.03 -13.06 -0.82
C ALA A 49 -12.75 -13.28 -2.16
N SER A 50 -12.58 -12.33 -3.09
CA SER A 50 -12.61 -12.61 -4.54
C SER A 50 -11.18 -12.61 -5.09
N ASN A 51 -10.95 -13.49 -6.06
CA ASN A 51 -9.75 -13.66 -6.88
C ASN A 51 -10.11 -13.15 -8.27
N GLU A 52 -9.30 -12.32 -8.95
CA GLU A 52 -9.20 -12.35 -10.42
C GLU A 52 -8.17 -11.38 -11.05
N GLY A 53 -7.35 -11.92 -11.97
CA GLY A 53 -7.09 -11.39 -13.32
C GLY A 53 -6.31 -10.08 -13.52
N SER A 54 -5.41 -10.06 -14.52
CA SER A 54 -4.66 -8.86 -14.93
C SER A 54 -5.57 -7.71 -15.37
N TYR A 55 -5.37 -6.50 -14.84
CA TYR A 55 -6.18 -5.32 -15.18
C TYR A 55 -5.78 -4.67 -16.52
N SER A 56 -6.77 -4.21 -17.30
CA SER A 56 -6.57 -3.38 -18.51
C SER A 56 -7.28 -2.03 -18.36
N GLU A 57 -6.80 -0.98 -19.04
CA GLU A 57 -7.36 0.37 -18.95
C GLU A 57 -8.85 0.41 -19.36
N GLU A 58 -9.24 -0.36 -20.38
CA GLU A 58 -10.62 -0.48 -20.85
C GLU A 58 -11.55 -1.14 -19.82
N LYS A 59 -11.08 -2.20 -19.15
CA LYS A 59 -11.82 -2.83 -18.04
C LYS A 59 -11.95 -1.90 -16.82
N LEU A 60 -10.98 -1.01 -16.62
CA LEU A 60 -10.95 -0.05 -15.52
C LEU A 60 -11.83 1.18 -15.77
N ASN A 61 -12.19 1.48 -17.03
CA ASN A 61 -12.92 2.68 -17.45
C ASN A 61 -14.39 2.42 -17.85
N SER A 62 -14.84 1.16 -17.94
CA SER A 62 -16.19 0.81 -18.40
C SER A 62 -17.31 1.25 -17.45
N ALA A 63 -17.03 1.41 -16.15
CA ALA A 63 -18.02 1.69 -15.10
C ALA A 63 -18.33 3.19 -14.85
N ARG A 64 -17.91 4.13 -15.72
CA ARG A 64 -18.04 5.59 -15.47
C ARG A 64 -18.99 6.32 -16.41
N SER A 65 -19.71 7.30 -15.86
CA SER A 65 -20.51 8.28 -16.60
C SER A 65 -19.65 9.12 -17.56
N PHE A 66 -20.22 9.56 -18.68
CA PHE A 66 -19.54 10.34 -19.71
C PHE A 66 -18.94 11.65 -19.16
N SER A 67 -19.63 12.34 -18.24
CA SER A 67 -19.13 13.57 -17.60
C SER A 67 -17.91 13.33 -16.71
N ASP A 68 -17.85 12.18 -16.04
CA ASP A 68 -16.74 11.81 -15.15
C ASP A 68 -15.52 11.36 -15.95
N LYS A 69 -15.76 10.73 -17.11
CA LYS A 69 -14.72 10.43 -18.12
C LYS A 69 -14.12 11.70 -18.72
N LEU A 70 -14.96 12.72 -18.99
CA LEU A 70 -14.53 13.98 -19.61
C LEU A 70 -13.71 14.87 -18.66
N LEU A 71 -14.01 14.86 -17.35
CA LEU A 71 -13.32 15.68 -16.34
C LEU A 71 -12.30 14.92 -15.49
N ASN A 72 -12.13 13.61 -15.74
CA ASN A 72 -11.29 12.70 -14.94
C ASN A 72 -11.58 12.78 -13.43
N LYS A 73 -12.81 13.18 -13.05
CA LYS A 73 -13.23 13.32 -11.65
C LYS A 73 -13.38 11.93 -11.02
N ASN A 74 -12.99 11.81 -9.75
CA ASN A 74 -13.11 10.58 -8.96
C ASN A 74 -12.37 9.36 -9.57
N LYS A 75 -11.20 9.58 -10.21
CA LYS A 75 -10.42 8.49 -10.81
C LYS A 75 -9.96 7.47 -9.77
N TYR A 76 -9.71 7.94 -8.56
CA TYR A 76 -9.34 7.20 -7.37
C TYR A 76 -9.77 8.02 -6.15
N ASP A 77 -10.10 7.33 -5.06
CA ASP A 77 -10.40 7.95 -3.80
C ASP A 77 -9.09 8.21 -3.05
N LYS A 78 -8.75 9.50 -2.90
CA LYS A 78 -7.68 9.93 -1.98
C LYS A 78 -8.21 9.83 -0.56
N LYS A 79 -7.60 8.97 0.25
CA LYS A 79 -8.06 8.73 1.62
C LYS A 79 -7.30 9.58 2.63
N GLU A 80 -5.99 9.40 2.71
CA GLU A 80 -5.17 10.04 3.75
C GLU A 80 -3.88 10.61 3.17
N GLU A 81 -3.39 11.70 3.76
CA GLU A 81 -2.08 12.24 3.44
C GLU A 81 -0.98 11.27 3.88
N MET A 82 -0.01 11.04 3.01
CA MET A 82 1.21 10.32 3.33
C MET A 82 2.43 11.18 3.04
N THR A 83 3.55 10.85 3.66
CA THR A 83 4.86 11.44 3.32
C THR A 83 5.85 10.32 3.11
N CYS A 84 6.70 10.45 2.10
CA CYS A 84 7.85 9.58 1.89
C CYS A 84 9.02 10.39 1.32
N PHE A 85 10.21 9.80 1.27
CA PHE A 85 11.38 10.41 0.67
C PHE A 85 11.56 9.90 -0.76
N LEU A 86 11.83 10.83 -1.67
CA LEU A 86 12.09 10.52 -3.08
C LEU A 86 13.56 10.77 -3.39
N THR A 87 14.14 10.05 -4.34
CA THR A 87 15.42 10.44 -4.95
C THR A 87 15.16 10.97 -6.36
N PRO A 88 15.11 12.30 -6.55
CA PRO A 88 14.86 12.85 -7.87
C PRO A 88 15.93 12.42 -8.86
N THR A 89 15.64 12.50 -10.15
CA THR A 89 16.64 12.26 -11.20
C THR A 89 17.86 13.17 -11.03
N LEU A 90 17.63 14.40 -10.55
CA LEU A 90 18.68 15.37 -10.23
C LEU A 90 18.52 15.87 -8.79
N GLY A 91 19.56 15.72 -7.97
CA GLY A 91 19.62 16.30 -6.63
C GLY A 91 19.71 15.28 -5.49
N LYS A 92 19.47 15.76 -4.27
CA LYS A 92 19.52 14.95 -3.05
C LYS A 92 18.12 14.42 -2.71
N PRO A 93 18.03 13.30 -1.96
CA PRO A 93 16.73 12.82 -1.49
C PRO A 93 16.00 13.88 -0.65
N PHE A 94 14.69 13.99 -0.83
CA PHE A 94 13.85 14.97 -0.14
C PHE A 94 12.48 14.39 0.21
N ALA A 95 11.86 14.91 1.27
CA ALA A 95 10.52 14.50 1.68
C ALA A 95 9.47 15.07 0.73
N ARG A 96 8.46 14.26 0.40
CA ARG A 96 7.36 14.63 -0.48
C ARG A 96 6.05 14.14 0.12
N LYS A 97 5.08 15.05 0.19
CA LYS A 97 3.69 14.71 0.50
C LYS A 97 3.02 14.05 -0.69
N GLY A 98 2.18 13.08 -0.40
CA GLY A 98 1.30 12.38 -1.33
C GLY A 98 0.00 11.99 -0.61
N ALA A 99 -0.74 11.08 -1.20
CA ALA A 99 -1.93 10.52 -0.60
C ALA A 99 -1.99 9.00 -0.79
N PHE A 100 -2.50 8.29 0.20
CA PHE A 100 -2.96 6.92 -0.01
C PHE A 100 -4.20 6.93 -0.90
N ILE A 101 -4.26 6.01 -1.85
CA ILE A 101 -5.33 5.93 -2.83
C ILE A 101 -5.89 4.52 -2.95
N HIS A 102 -7.18 4.45 -3.26
CA HIS A 102 -7.87 3.25 -3.69
C HIS A 102 -8.61 3.54 -5.01
N LYS A 103 -8.67 2.55 -5.89
CA LYS A 103 -9.41 2.66 -7.14
C LYS A 103 -10.80 2.04 -6.99
N ASN A 104 -11.81 2.90 -6.99
CA ASN A 104 -13.20 2.56 -6.75
C ASN A 104 -13.68 1.38 -7.62
N GLY A 105 -14.38 0.44 -7.01
CA GLY A 105 -14.93 -0.75 -7.68
C GLY A 105 -13.88 -1.80 -8.06
N THR A 106 -12.64 -1.66 -7.61
CA THR A 106 -11.56 -2.65 -7.85
C THR A 106 -10.83 -2.98 -6.56
N ASP A 107 -9.99 -4.02 -6.59
CA ASP A 107 -9.09 -4.29 -5.48
C ASP A 107 -7.85 -3.37 -5.47
N LEU A 108 -7.62 -2.54 -6.48
CA LEU A 108 -6.37 -1.79 -6.62
C LEU A 108 -6.23 -0.70 -5.56
N ALA A 109 -5.13 -0.71 -4.83
CA ALA A 109 -4.78 0.33 -3.87
C ALA A 109 -3.28 0.59 -3.83
N GLY A 110 -2.89 1.77 -3.38
CA GLY A 110 -1.50 2.21 -3.34
C GLY A 110 -1.40 3.67 -2.92
N PHE A 111 -0.63 4.46 -3.66
CA PHE A 111 -0.42 5.87 -3.34
C PHE A 111 -0.30 6.76 -4.57
N PHE A 112 -0.65 8.03 -4.37
CA PHE A 112 -0.55 9.12 -5.33
C PHE A 112 0.53 10.10 -4.90
N ILE A 113 1.44 10.44 -5.80
CA ILE A 113 2.57 11.31 -5.48
C ILE A 113 3.14 12.00 -6.72
N LEU A 114 3.67 13.21 -6.56
CA LEU A 114 4.49 13.86 -7.59
C LEU A 114 5.93 13.35 -7.46
N TYR A 115 6.43 12.76 -8.54
CA TYR A 115 7.83 12.34 -8.68
C TYR A 115 8.48 13.12 -9.83
N ASP A 116 9.58 13.82 -9.55
CA ASP A 116 10.18 14.80 -10.46
C ASP A 116 9.11 15.78 -11.01
N THR A 117 8.76 15.66 -12.29
CA THR A 117 7.82 16.55 -13.00
C THR A 117 6.46 15.90 -13.29
N SER A 118 6.24 14.65 -12.87
CA SER A 118 5.02 13.89 -13.18
C SER A 118 4.34 13.36 -11.92
N PHE A 119 3.02 13.38 -11.93
CA PHE A 119 2.19 12.70 -10.95
C PHE A 119 2.08 11.22 -11.30
N TYR A 120 2.16 10.38 -10.28
CA TYR A 120 2.01 8.94 -10.37
C TYR A 120 0.92 8.50 -9.40
N ALA A 121 -0.01 7.69 -9.91
CA ALA A 121 -0.91 6.89 -9.12
C ALA A 121 -0.42 5.45 -9.21
N PHE A 122 0.27 5.01 -8.16
CA PHE A 122 0.85 3.69 -8.03
C PHE A 122 -0.14 2.75 -7.36
N TYR A 123 -0.36 1.56 -7.93
CA TYR A 123 -1.29 0.58 -7.39
C TYR A 123 -0.69 -0.83 -7.36
N LEU A 124 -1.17 -1.59 -6.38
CA LEU A 124 -0.99 -3.03 -6.27
C LEU A 124 -2.36 -3.70 -6.17
N ALA A 125 -2.53 -4.80 -6.89
CA ALA A 125 -3.68 -5.69 -6.72
C ALA A 125 -3.50 -6.56 -5.46
N LYS A 126 -4.49 -7.36 -5.11
CA LYS A 126 -4.58 -8.05 -3.82
C LYS A 126 -3.35 -8.88 -3.46
N ASN A 127 -2.88 -9.70 -4.39
CA ASN A 127 -1.72 -10.58 -4.15
C ASN A 127 -0.41 -9.77 -4.07
N GLU A 128 -0.31 -8.72 -4.87
CA GLU A 128 0.82 -7.80 -4.91
C GLU A 128 0.89 -6.95 -3.63
N ARG A 129 -0.25 -6.52 -3.09
CA ARG A 129 -0.34 -5.86 -1.77
C ARG A 129 0.11 -6.79 -0.67
N ALA A 130 -0.35 -8.04 -0.66
CA ALA A 130 0.08 -9.04 0.31
C ALA A 130 1.61 -9.25 0.24
N SER A 131 2.19 -9.22 -0.96
CA SER A 131 3.63 -9.29 -1.17
C SER A 131 4.36 -8.07 -0.57
N LEU A 132 3.83 -6.85 -0.74
CA LEU A 132 4.39 -5.65 -0.13
C LEU A 132 4.27 -5.69 1.40
N VAL A 133 3.12 -6.06 1.95
CA VAL A 133 2.91 -6.17 3.41
C VAL A 133 3.90 -7.14 4.02
N ASN A 134 4.12 -8.30 3.39
CA ASN A 134 5.15 -9.25 3.81
C ASN A 134 6.57 -8.67 3.70
N ALA A 135 6.88 -7.95 2.63
CA ALA A 135 8.18 -7.29 2.48
C ALA A 135 8.45 -6.25 3.58
N VAL A 136 7.44 -5.45 3.95
CA VAL A 136 7.51 -4.49 5.06
C VAL A 136 7.72 -5.22 6.38
N SER A 137 6.99 -6.31 6.64
CA SER A 137 7.16 -7.12 7.85
C SER A 137 8.60 -7.65 8.00
N ARG A 138 9.17 -8.18 6.91
CA ARG A 138 10.58 -8.62 6.88
C ARG A 138 11.55 -7.48 7.13
N TYR A 139 11.33 -6.31 6.52
CA TYR A 139 12.13 -5.12 6.77
C TYR A 139 12.10 -4.68 8.24
N ILE A 140 10.91 -4.62 8.84
CA ILE A 140 10.74 -4.22 10.25
C ILE A 140 11.49 -5.18 11.17
N ARG A 141 11.39 -6.49 10.92
CA ARG A 141 12.12 -7.50 11.69
C ARG A 141 13.63 -7.29 11.56
N ASP A 142 14.15 -7.16 10.35
CA ASP A 142 15.59 -6.96 10.14
C ASP A 142 16.08 -5.63 10.74
N PHE A 143 15.23 -4.60 10.74
CA PHE A 143 15.50 -3.32 11.41
C PHE A 143 15.63 -3.51 12.92
N ASP A 144 14.66 -4.16 13.56
CA ASP A 144 14.60 -4.36 15.00
C ASP A 144 15.68 -5.29 15.52
N GLU A 145 16.01 -6.32 14.75
CA GLU A 145 17.10 -7.25 15.02
C GLU A 145 18.49 -6.70 14.63
N LYS A 146 18.55 -5.48 14.06
CA LYS A 146 19.78 -4.82 13.60
C LYS A 146 20.57 -5.64 12.56
N ASN A 147 19.84 -6.35 11.69
CA ASN A 147 20.38 -7.19 10.62
C ASN A 147 20.57 -6.44 9.30
N LEU A 148 20.17 -5.17 9.21
CA LEU A 148 20.34 -4.35 8.00
C LEU A 148 21.80 -3.94 7.80
N ASP A 149 22.37 -4.22 6.62
CA ASP A 149 23.74 -3.87 6.27
C ASP A 149 23.80 -2.87 5.10
N SER A 150 24.35 -1.69 5.37
CA SER A 150 24.57 -0.63 4.38
C SER A 150 25.51 -1.04 3.23
N LYS A 151 26.37 -2.05 3.43
CA LYS A 151 27.36 -2.53 2.45
C LYS A 151 26.83 -3.66 1.56
N LEU A 152 25.66 -4.22 1.90
CA LEU A 152 25.09 -5.33 1.14
C LEU A 152 24.71 -4.91 -0.27
N LYS A 153 25.20 -5.64 -1.28
CA LYS A 153 24.81 -5.44 -2.67
C LYS A 153 23.34 -5.84 -2.86
N LYS A 154 22.58 -5.02 -3.60
CA LYS A 154 21.15 -5.25 -3.91
C LYS A 154 20.20 -5.20 -2.70
N SER A 155 20.55 -4.45 -1.65
CA SER A 155 19.65 -4.18 -0.51
C SER A 155 18.28 -3.60 -0.94
N GLU A 156 18.23 -2.81 -2.02
CA GLU A 156 16.99 -2.29 -2.63
C GLU A 156 16.05 -3.39 -3.20
N ARG A 157 16.48 -4.66 -3.21
CA ARG A 157 15.71 -5.82 -3.71
C ARG A 157 15.64 -6.99 -2.72
N ALA A 158 16.06 -6.77 -1.47
CA ALA A 158 16.23 -7.82 -0.46
C ALA A 158 14.92 -8.57 -0.10
N TYR A 159 13.77 -7.92 -0.31
CA TYR A 159 12.47 -8.43 0.09
C TYR A 159 11.59 -8.90 -1.07
N GLY A 160 12.17 -9.04 -2.26
CA GLY A 160 11.52 -9.62 -3.43
C GLY A 160 11.05 -8.57 -4.44
N GLN A 161 10.14 -9.00 -5.30
CA GLN A 161 9.59 -8.18 -6.38
C GLN A 161 8.11 -8.51 -6.59
N SER A 162 7.39 -7.61 -7.25
CA SER A 162 5.99 -7.79 -7.60
C SER A 162 5.65 -7.08 -8.91
N ALA A 163 4.49 -7.38 -9.47
CA ALA A 163 3.90 -6.53 -10.51
C ALA A 163 3.24 -5.32 -9.85
N ALA A 164 3.11 -4.22 -10.59
CA ALA A 164 2.34 -3.06 -10.18
C ALA A 164 1.63 -2.44 -11.38
N TYR A 165 0.80 -1.44 -11.09
CA TYR A 165 0.10 -0.64 -12.08
C TYR A 165 0.38 0.83 -11.80
N GLU A 166 0.66 1.60 -12.84
CA GLU A 166 0.87 3.03 -12.73
C GLU A 166 0.02 3.79 -13.73
N GLU A 167 -0.70 4.79 -13.26
CA GLU A 167 -1.20 5.85 -14.11
C GLU A 167 -0.34 7.09 -13.88
N PHE A 168 0.02 7.83 -14.94
CA PHE A 168 0.95 8.95 -14.80
C PHE A 168 0.73 10.07 -15.82
N GLY A 169 1.17 11.28 -15.46
CA GLY A 169 1.07 12.47 -16.29
C GLY A 169 1.54 13.73 -15.57
N ILE A 170 1.71 14.83 -16.31
CA ILE A 170 2.23 16.10 -15.76
C ILE A 170 1.23 16.84 -14.88
N ALA A 171 -0.05 16.49 -14.97
CA ALA A 171 -1.14 17.02 -14.15
C ALA A 171 -2.16 15.91 -13.91
N GLU A 172 -2.78 15.89 -12.73
CA GLU A 172 -3.73 14.85 -12.32
C GLU A 172 -4.90 14.65 -13.30
N PRO A 173 -5.60 15.70 -13.78
CA PRO A 173 -6.65 15.53 -14.80
C PRO A 173 -6.13 14.97 -16.13
N MET A 174 -4.82 15.12 -16.41
CA MET A 174 -4.15 14.71 -17.65
C MET A 174 -3.37 13.39 -17.49
N MET A 175 -3.61 12.63 -16.42
CA MET A 175 -3.02 11.30 -16.24
C MET A 175 -3.68 10.28 -17.17
N THR A 176 -3.33 10.35 -18.45
CA THR A 176 -3.81 9.47 -19.52
C THR A 176 -2.83 8.35 -19.84
N ASN A 177 -1.63 8.36 -19.26
CA ASN A 177 -0.65 7.30 -19.47
C ASN A 177 -0.86 6.18 -18.46
N PHE A 178 -0.57 4.96 -18.87
CA PHE A 178 -0.73 3.76 -18.07
C PHE A 178 0.44 2.81 -18.31
N SER A 179 0.99 2.21 -17.26
CA SER A 179 2.05 1.19 -17.39
C SER A 179 1.90 0.08 -16.34
N LYS A 180 2.58 -1.03 -16.58
CA LYS A 180 2.62 -2.20 -15.69
C LYS A 180 4.07 -2.52 -15.28
N PRO A 181 4.66 -1.72 -14.38
CA PRO A 181 6.06 -1.91 -14.02
C PRO A 181 6.26 -3.12 -13.11
N THR A 182 7.48 -3.65 -13.16
CA THR A 182 8.01 -4.51 -12.09
C THR A 182 8.52 -3.64 -10.96
N VAL A 183 8.14 -3.99 -9.73
CA VAL A 183 8.58 -3.30 -8.51
C VAL A 183 9.44 -4.20 -7.66
N TYR A 184 10.44 -3.62 -7.01
CA TYR A 184 11.32 -4.32 -6.09
C TYR A 184 11.19 -3.73 -4.68
N PHE A 185 11.19 -4.62 -3.70
CA PHE A 185 11.10 -4.26 -2.29
C PHE A 185 12.42 -4.53 -1.60
N GLY A 186 12.85 -3.61 -0.75
CA GLY A 186 14.14 -3.72 -0.08
C GLY A 186 14.34 -2.64 0.97
N TYR A 187 15.59 -2.27 1.20
CA TYR A 187 15.97 -1.17 2.06
C TYR A 187 17.13 -0.38 1.48
N LYS A 188 17.29 0.86 1.93
CA LYS A 188 18.46 1.69 1.64
C LYS A 188 18.80 2.57 2.83
N PHE A 189 20.10 2.74 3.07
CA PHE A 189 20.58 3.71 4.04
C PHE A 189 20.65 5.09 3.40
N LEU A 190 19.90 6.06 3.93
CA LEU A 190 20.00 7.47 3.56
C LEU A 190 20.59 8.22 4.76
N LYS A 191 21.73 8.88 4.55
CA LYS A 191 22.49 9.58 5.61
C LYS A 191 22.73 8.73 6.87
N GLY A 192 22.94 7.43 6.70
CA GLY A 192 23.21 6.51 7.82
C GLY A 192 21.97 5.89 8.49
N SER A 193 20.76 6.35 8.18
CA SER A 193 19.53 5.74 8.68
C SER A 193 18.92 4.78 7.64
N PRO A 194 18.44 3.58 8.03
CA PRO A 194 17.78 2.67 7.10
C PRO A 194 16.34 3.07 6.82
N TYR A 195 15.96 3.03 5.55
CA TYR A 195 14.60 3.26 5.03
C TYR A 195 14.14 2.03 4.27
N PHE A 196 12.86 1.69 4.39
CA PHE A 196 12.21 0.75 3.47
C PHE A 196 12.20 1.36 2.06
N CYS A 197 12.51 0.56 1.05
CA CYS A 197 12.64 1.01 -0.33
C CYS A 197 11.62 0.29 -1.23
N ILE A 198 10.88 1.06 -2.01
CA ILE A 198 10.15 0.59 -3.19
C ILE A 198 10.85 1.16 -4.41
N GLN A 199 11.46 0.28 -5.22
CA GLN A 199 12.07 0.63 -6.49
C GLN A 199 11.15 0.19 -7.63
N VAL A 200 10.64 1.15 -8.40
CA VAL A 200 9.84 0.88 -9.60
C VAL A 200 10.75 0.93 -10.83
N ALA A 201 10.74 -0.14 -11.63
CA ALA A 201 11.42 -0.16 -12.91
C ALA A 201 10.69 0.70 -13.96
N PRO A 202 11.41 1.37 -14.88
CA PRO A 202 10.80 1.95 -16.07
C PRO A 202 9.96 0.89 -16.81
N ALA A 203 8.78 1.29 -17.30
CA ALA A 203 7.89 0.41 -18.02
C ALA A 203 7.26 1.10 -19.22
N GLU A 204 6.98 0.33 -20.26
CA GLU A 204 6.29 0.82 -21.46
C GLU A 204 4.95 1.45 -21.11
N ASN A 205 4.64 2.57 -21.77
CA ASN A 205 3.32 3.17 -21.71
C ASN A 205 2.37 2.40 -22.63
N LEU A 206 1.34 1.80 -22.03
CA LEU A 206 0.37 0.92 -22.65
C LEU A 206 -0.93 1.65 -23.08
N ALA A 207 -0.99 2.97 -22.94
CA ALA A 207 -2.14 3.75 -23.39
C ALA A 207 -2.33 3.65 -24.92
N VAL A 208 -3.58 3.62 -25.39
CA VAL A 208 -3.98 3.13 -26.73
C VAL A 208 -3.41 3.94 -27.93
N ASN A 209 -2.69 5.05 -27.74
CA ASN A 209 -2.09 5.83 -28.83
C ASN A 209 -0.69 6.39 -28.53
N THR A 210 0.25 5.57 -28.03
CA THR A 210 1.65 5.99 -27.79
C THR A 210 2.52 6.12 -29.04
N LYS A 211 1.96 5.90 -30.25
CA LYS A 211 2.70 5.92 -31.52
C LYS A 211 2.78 7.29 -32.22
N SER A 212 2.19 8.35 -31.66
CA SER A 212 2.34 9.70 -32.19
C SER A 212 3.70 10.30 -31.83
N ASP A 213 4.28 11.10 -32.74
CA ASP A 213 5.51 11.84 -32.47
C ASP A 213 5.27 12.81 -31.31
N GLY A 214 5.96 12.59 -30.19
CA GLY A 214 5.80 13.35 -28.94
C GLY A 214 5.05 12.64 -27.82
N ALA A 215 4.49 11.45 -28.07
CA ALA A 215 3.88 10.65 -27.00
C ALA A 215 4.91 10.17 -25.97
N VAL A 216 4.50 10.11 -24.70
CA VAL A 216 5.33 9.55 -23.63
C VAL A 216 5.41 8.04 -23.82
N LYS A 217 6.61 7.52 -24.13
CA LYS A 217 6.79 6.10 -24.50
C LYS A 217 6.90 5.15 -23.31
N GLN A 218 7.37 5.64 -22.17
CA GLN A 218 7.58 4.84 -20.96
C GLN A 218 7.50 5.70 -19.71
N SER A 219 7.19 5.07 -18.57
CA SER A 219 7.42 5.67 -17.25
C SER A 219 8.92 5.72 -16.93
N ILE A 220 9.31 6.63 -16.04
CA ILE A 220 10.70 6.69 -15.54
C ILE A 220 10.87 5.73 -14.37
N GLY A 221 12.13 5.40 -14.05
CA GLY A 221 12.45 4.62 -12.85
C GLY A 221 12.26 5.48 -11.60
N GLN A 222 11.58 4.93 -10.60
CA GLN A 222 11.21 5.67 -9.38
C GLN A 222 11.77 4.95 -8.14
N ARG A 223 12.12 5.72 -7.11
CA ARG A 223 12.53 5.18 -5.80
C ARG A 223 11.85 5.92 -4.67
N TYR A 224 11.06 5.19 -3.91
CA TYR A 224 10.32 5.67 -2.75
C TYR A 224 10.95 5.10 -1.48
N PHE A 225 11.25 5.97 -0.53
CA PHE A 225 11.89 5.60 0.73
C PHE A 225 10.98 5.98 1.89
N PHE A 226 10.73 5.02 2.76
CA PHE A 226 9.84 5.17 3.90
C PHE A 226 10.63 4.91 5.18
N THR A 227 10.46 5.77 6.19
CA THR A 227 10.90 5.44 7.55
C THR A 227 10.19 4.19 8.04
N LYS A 228 10.67 3.56 9.11
CA LYS A 228 9.98 2.41 9.72
C LYS A 228 8.49 2.70 9.97
N ALA A 229 8.18 3.84 10.58
CA ALA A 229 6.80 4.26 10.86
C ALA A 229 5.97 4.49 9.59
N GLN A 230 6.56 5.12 8.55
CA GLN A 230 5.88 5.31 7.26
C GLN A 230 5.63 3.98 6.54
N ALA A 231 6.57 3.04 6.61
CA ALA A 231 6.42 1.71 6.02
C ALA A 231 5.32 0.92 6.74
N GLN A 232 5.25 1.00 8.07
CA GLN A 232 4.15 0.43 8.86
C GLN A 232 2.79 1.02 8.47
N ALA A 233 2.70 2.34 8.34
CA ALA A 233 1.47 3.00 7.89
C ALA A 233 1.04 2.55 6.48
N LEU A 234 2.00 2.44 5.56
CA LEU A 234 1.76 1.94 4.21
C LEU A 234 1.25 0.48 4.22
N ALA A 235 1.91 -0.41 4.97
CA ALA A 235 1.50 -1.81 5.07
C ALA A 235 0.14 -1.96 5.76
N ALA A 236 -0.14 -1.14 6.78
CA ALA A 236 -1.44 -1.09 7.42
C ALA A 236 -2.50 -0.68 6.38
N PHE A 237 -2.34 0.45 5.69
CA PHE A 237 -3.29 0.90 4.67
C PHE A 237 -3.57 -0.17 3.60
N LEU A 238 -2.51 -0.82 3.09
CA LEU A 238 -2.62 -1.81 2.01
C LEU A 238 -3.04 -3.22 2.45
N SER A 239 -3.29 -3.45 3.74
CA SER A 239 -3.72 -4.76 4.23
C SER A 239 -5.07 -5.16 3.62
N GLU A 240 -5.29 -6.46 3.45
CA GLU A 240 -6.58 -6.96 2.94
C GLU A 240 -7.73 -6.53 3.85
N GLU A 241 -7.52 -6.55 5.16
CA GLU A 241 -8.49 -6.11 6.17
C GLU A 241 -8.94 -4.65 5.94
N ASN A 242 -8.03 -3.78 5.49
CA ASN A 242 -8.34 -2.39 5.22
C ASN A 242 -8.90 -2.16 3.81
N ILE A 243 -8.32 -2.77 2.78
CA ILE A 243 -8.76 -2.51 1.40
C ILE A 243 -10.11 -3.19 1.08
N SER A 244 -10.38 -4.37 1.66
CA SER A 244 -11.66 -5.07 1.45
C SER A 244 -12.88 -4.26 1.85
N ARG A 245 -12.75 -3.31 2.78
CA ARG A 245 -13.82 -2.37 3.16
C ARG A 245 -14.25 -1.45 2.02
N TYR A 246 -13.39 -1.22 1.05
CA TYR A 246 -13.65 -0.30 -0.06
C TYR A 246 -14.19 -0.97 -1.33
N TYR A 247 -14.20 -2.31 -1.39
CA TYR A 247 -14.81 -3.05 -2.51
C TYR A 247 -15.80 -4.14 -2.07
N GLY A 248 -15.85 -4.49 -0.79
CA GLY A 248 -16.83 -5.42 -0.21
C GLY A 248 -18.23 -4.82 -0.01
N SER A 249 -18.36 -3.50 -0.06
CA SER A 249 -19.65 -2.78 0.11
C SER A 249 -20.37 -2.48 -1.22
N GLY A 250 -20.02 -3.19 -2.31
CA GLY A 250 -20.48 -2.88 -3.68
C GLY A 250 -21.30 -3.96 -4.38
N LEU A 251 -21.73 -5.03 -3.68
CA LEU A 251 -22.51 -6.13 -4.29
C LEU A 251 -23.75 -6.58 -3.49
N GLU A 252 -24.26 -5.75 -2.58
CA GLU A 252 -25.64 -5.89 -2.08
C GLU A 252 -26.39 -4.60 -2.42
N THR A 253 -26.83 -4.49 -3.67
CA THR A 253 -28.11 -3.83 -3.92
C THR A 253 -29.08 -4.97 -4.18
N ASP A 254 -29.81 -5.35 -3.13
CA ASP A 254 -30.92 -6.29 -3.19
C ASP A 254 -31.85 -5.92 -4.34
N LEU A 255 -31.90 -6.79 -5.35
CA LEU A 255 -32.93 -6.77 -6.39
C LEU A 255 -34.22 -7.49 -5.93
N ASN A 256 -34.46 -7.59 -4.63
CA ASN A 256 -35.59 -8.34 -4.06
C ASN A 256 -36.74 -7.50 -3.48
N ASP A 257 -36.72 -6.16 -3.58
CA ASP A 257 -37.85 -5.33 -3.10
C ASP A 257 -38.80 -4.83 -4.20
N ILE A 258 -38.90 -5.52 -5.34
CA ILE A 258 -40.02 -5.34 -6.27
C ILE A 258 -40.83 -6.64 -6.36
N GLN A 259 -41.45 -7.03 -5.25
CA GLN A 259 -42.77 -7.68 -5.24
C GLN A 259 -43.30 -7.83 -3.82
N ALA A 260 -44.03 -6.81 -3.35
CA ALA A 260 -45.24 -6.98 -2.54
C ALA A 260 -45.74 -5.58 -2.16
N ASP A 261 -46.65 -5.04 -2.97
CA ASP A 261 -47.85 -4.40 -2.43
C ASP A 261 -48.90 -4.41 -3.52
N SER A 262 -49.60 -5.54 -3.55
CA SER A 262 -50.99 -5.64 -3.97
C SER A 262 -51.85 -4.77 -3.06
N TYR A 263 -52.45 -3.71 -3.59
CA TYR A 263 -53.85 -3.32 -3.37
C TYR A 263 -54.36 -2.56 -4.59
#